data_AF-A0A132A4N8-F1
#
_entry.id   AF-A0A132A4N8-F1
#
_cell.length_a   1.000
_cell.length_b   1.000
_cell.length_c   1.000
_cell.angle_alpha   90.00
_cell.angle_beta   90.00
_cell.angle_gamma   90.00
#
_symmetry.space_group_name_H-M   'P 1'
#
loop_
_entity.id
_entity.type
_entity.pdbx_description
1 polymer ?
#
loop_
_entity_poly.entity_id
_entity_poly.type
_entity_poly.pdbx_seq_one_letter_code
_entity_poly.pdbx_strand_id
1 'polypeptide(L)'
;MNSTQIAGLAYESEDFSSNWYYRFAQHPYYPPYGLNSGVMLMNLTKMRQFDWIKRTEEIYQNFRNKIVWGDQDIINIIFSENQDRIHLFGCNWNYRPDHCVYGLTCRRAVTEGIKILHGNRDSFVGSKQPAFKFIFEPLRDKTHHQM
;
A
#
# COMPACT_ATOMS: atom_id res chain seq x y z
N MET A 1 -0.40 -14.88 -9.11
CA MET A 1 -0.38 -15.47 -7.76
C MET A 1 -0.14 -16.96 -7.87
N ASN A 2 0.75 -17.52 -7.06
CA ASN A 2 0.98 -18.97 -6.98
C ASN A 2 -0.02 -19.63 -5.99
N SER A 3 0.15 -20.93 -5.74
CA SER A 3 -0.71 -21.71 -4.86
C SER A 3 -0.63 -21.29 -3.38
N THR A 4 0.47 -20.69 -2.91
CA THR A 4 0.63 -20.27 -1.50
C THR A 4 0.12 -18.85 -1.23
N GLN A 5 0.15 -17.98 -2.24
CA GLN A 5 -0.21 -16.57 -2.11
C GLN A 5 -1.70 -16.37 -1.83
N ILE A 6 -1.98 -15.58 -0.79
CA ILE A 6 -3.34 -15.25 -0.32
C ILE A 6 -3.71 -13.78 -0.58
N ALA A 7 -2.72 -12.92 -0.76
CA ALA A 7 -2.90 -11.52 -1.10
C ALA A 7 -1.82 -11.04 -2.08
N GLY A 8 -2.04 -9.88 -2.69
CA GLY A 8 -0.99 -9.15 -3.38
C GLY A 8 -1.06 -7.65 -3.11
N LEU A 9 0.09 -7.03 -2.89
CA LEU A 9 0.25 -5.60 -2.58
C LEU A 9 1.55 -5.06 -3.21
N ALA A 10 1.73 -3.74 -3.15
CA ALA A 10 3.01 -3.08 -3.42
C ALA A 10 3.70 -2.66 -2.12
N TYR A 11 4.99 -2.37 -2.21
CA TYR A 11 5.74 -1.79 -1.09
C TYR A 11 5.24 -0.39 -0.70
N GLU A 12 5.52 0.01 0.55
CA GLU A 12 5.27 1.36 1.08
C GLU A 12 6.24 2.41 0.51
N SER A 13 7.44 2.00 0.11
CA SER A 13 8.36 2.83 -0.67
C SER A 13 9.27 1.97 -1.53
N GLU A 14 9.97 2.60 -2.47
CA GLU A 14 11.03 2.00 -3.30
C GLU A 14 12.42 2.49 -2.87
N ASP A 15 12.49 3.30 -1.81
CA ASP A 15 13.73 3.79 -1.22
C ASP A 15 13.78 3.45 0.27
N PHE A 16 14.96 3.00 0.71
CA PHE A 16 15.20 2.60 2.10
C PHE A 16 15.37 3.80 3.04
N SER A 17 16.05 4.86 2.57
CA SER A 17 16.44 5.98 3.42
C SER A 17 15.25 6.83 3.89
N SER A 18 14.21 6.92 3.06
CA SER A 18 12.98 7.65 3.37
C SER A 18 11.86 6.76 3.92
N ASN A 19 12.08 5.45 4.08
CA ASN A 19 11.02 4.50 4.43
C ASN A 19 10.53 4.70 5.88
N TRP A 20 9.21 4.83 6.06
CA TRP A 20 8.61 5.04 7.38
C TRP A 20 8.75 3.82 8.29
N TYR A 21 8.51 2.62 7.76
CA TYR A 21 8.57 1.38 8.53
C TYR A 21 9.97 1.14 9.11
N TYR A 22 11.01 1.28 8.28
CA TYR A 22 12.39 1.16 8.71
C TYR A 22 12.77 2.16 9.81
N ARG A 23 12.30 3.41 9.70
CA ARG A 23 12.73 4.50 10.59
C ARG A 23 11.93 4.57 11.90
N PHE A 24 10.66 4.17 11.88
CA PHE A 24 9.73 4.55 12.95
C PHE A 24 8.81 3.42 13.43
N ALA A 25 8.66 2.31 12.71
CA ALA A 25 7.76 1.26 13.14
C ALA A 25 8.24 0.62 14.45
N GLN A 26 7.32 0.44 15.39
CA GLN A 26 7.57 -0.23 16.68
C GLN A 26 7.00 -1.66 16.72
N HIS A 27 6.64 -2.18 15.56
CA HIS A 27 6.08 -3.51 15.34
C HIS A 27 6.73 -4.14 14.10
N PRO A 28 6.65 -5.46 13.93
CA PRO A 28 7.12 -6.15 12.73
C PRO A 28 6.45 -5.61 11.46
N TYR A 29 7.17 -5.65 10.34
CA TYR A 29 6.65 -5.29 9.03
C TYR A 29 7.28 -6.15 7.94
N TYR A 30 6.65 -6.20 6.78
CA TYR A 30 7.17 -7.01 5.67
C TYR A 30 8.44 -6.39 5.08
N PRO A 31 9.59 -7.08 5.10
CA PRO A 31 10.85 -6.49 4.66
C PRO A 31 10.93 -6.29 3.13
N PRO A 32 11.75 -5.34 2.65
CA PRO A 32 12.55 -4.38 3.44
C PRO A 32 11.81 -3.05 3.70
N TYR A 33 10.70 -2.78 3.01
CA TYR A 33 10.05 -1.46 2.99
C TYR A 33 8.68 -1.42 3.67
N GLY A 34 8.13 -2.54 4.11
CA GLY A 34 6.73 -2.63 4.47
C GLY A 34 5.81 -2.52 3.25
N LEU A 35 4.52 -2.82 3.45
CA LEU A 35 3.49 -2.86 2.41
C LEU A 35 2.58 -1.65 2.51
N ASN A 36 2.04 -1.20 1.37
CA ASN A 36 1.00 -0.19 1.34
C ASN A 36 -0.38 -0.82 1.12
N SER A 37 -1.37 -0.48 1.95
CA SER A 37 -2.72 -1.06 1.88
C SER A 37 -3.63 -0.42 0.82
N GLY A 38 -3.18 0.65 0.14
CA GLY A 38 -4.00 1.40 -0.83
C GLY A 38 -4.50 0.57 -2.01
N VAL A 39 -3.79 -0.49 -2.40
CA VAL A 39 -4.26 -1.49 -3.36
C VAL A 39 -3.90 -2.86 -2.82
N MET A 40 -4.92 -3.68 -2.58
CA MET A 40 -4.74 -5.05 -2.12
C MET A 40 -5.61 -6.00 -2.96
N LEU A 41 -4.97 -6.98 -3.59
CA LEU A 41 -5.67 -8.12 -4.17
C LEU A 41 -5.89 -9.15 -3.06
N MET A 42 -7.12 -9.64 -2.92
CA MET A 42 -7.52 -10.49 -1.79
C MET A 42 -8.08 -11.82 -2.29
N ASN A 43 -7.40 -12.93 -2.00
CA ASN A 43 -7.99 -14.26 -2.19
C ASN A 43 -8.77 -14.65 -0.93
N LEU A 44 -10.04 -14.22 -0.87
CA LEU A 44 -10.88 -14.38 0.32
C LEU A 44 -11.05 -15.84 0.75
N THR A 45 -11.04 -16.80 -0.17
CA THR A 45 -11.10 -18.24 0.17
C THR A 45 -9.87 -18.68 0.92
N LYS A 46 -8.67 -18.34 0.42
CA LYS A 46 -7.43 -18.67 1.12
C LYS A 46 -7.25 -17.87 2.41
N MET A 47 -7.71 -16.62 2.47
CA MET A 47 -7.67 -15.81 3.69
C MET A 47 -8.54 -16.42 4.80
N ARG A 48 -9.72 -16.97 4.46
CA ARG A 48 -10.54 -17.74 5.41
C ARG A 48 -9.83 -19.00 5.89
N GLN A 49 -9.21 -19.77 5.00
CA GLN A 49 -8.41 -20.95 5.35
C GLN A 49 -7.15 -20.63 6.17
N PHE A 50 -6.67 -19.38 6.07
CA PHE A 50 -5.53 -18.88 6.82
C PHE A 50 -5.92 -18.29 8.19
N ASP A 51 -7.21 -18.37 8.58
CA ASP A 51 -7.76 -17.78 9.80
C ASP A 51 -7.47 -16.29 9.93
N TRP A 52 -7.61 -15.55 8.82
CA TRP A 52 -7.28 -14.12 8.75
C TRP A 52 -7.90 -13.27 9.86
N ILE A 53 -9.17 -13.51 10.20
CA ILE A 53 -9.90 -12.75 11.24
C ILE A 53 -9.24 -12.97 12.61
N LYS A 54 -9.05 -14.24 13.01
CA LYS A 54 -8.44 -14.59 14.29
C LYS A 54 -7.04 -13.98 14.43
N ARG A 55 -6.21 -14.07 13.38
CA ARG A 55 -4.86 -13.47 13.37
C ARG A 55 -4.90 -11.96 13.48
N THR A 56 -5.85 -11.31 12.79
CA THR A 56 -6.08 -9.86 12.87
C THR A 56 -6.42 -9.44 14.31
N GLU A 57 -7.32 -10.19 14.97
CA GLU A 57 -7.70 -9.93 16.36
C GLU A 57 -6.50 -10.10 17.32
N GLU A 58 -5.74 -11.19 17.18
CA GLU A 58 -4.54 -11.45 18.00
C GLU A 58 -3.50 -10.34 17.83
N ILE A 59 -3.21 -9.93 16.58
CA ILE A 59 -2.29 -8.83 16.28
C ILE A 59 -2.80 -7.53 16.88
N TYR A 60 -4.08 -7.22 16.71
CA TYR A 60 -4.65 -6.00 17.26
C TYR A 60 -4.52 -5.97 18.79
N GLN A 61 -4.83 -7.05 19.50
CA GLN A 61 -4.66 -7.08 20.96
C GLN A 61 -3.21 -6.87 21.40
N ASN A 62 -2.24 -7.43 20.66
CA ASN A 62 -0.82 -7.33 20.99
C ASN A 62 -0.19 -5.98 20.61
N PHE A 63 -0.68 -5.33 19.55
CA PHE A 63 -0.04 -4.16 18.95
C PHE A 63 -0.91 -2.90 18.91
N ARG A 64 -2.15 -2.90 19.43
CA ARG A 64 -3.08 -1.74 19.36
C ARG A 64 -2.46 -0.38 19.75
N ASN A 65 -1.55 -0.35 20.72
CA ASN A 65 -0.90 0.88 21.17
C ASN A 65 0.27 1.34 20.28
N LYS A 66 0.65 0.53 19.30
CA LYS A 66 1.77 0.73 18.37
C LYS A 66 1.32 0.83 16.91
N ILE A 67 0.05 0.55 16.62
CA ILE A 67 -0.56 0.71 15.30
C ILE A 67 -0.78 2.20 15.05
N VAL A 68 -0.20 2.71 13.97
CA VAL A 68 -0.28 4.11 13.53
C VAL A 68 -1.11 4.23 12.24
N TRP A 69 -0.96 3.29 11.31
CA TRP A 69 -1.59 3.29 9.98
C TRP A 69 -2.75 2.29 9.85
N GLY A 70 -3.30 1.81 10.97
CA GLY A 70 -4.50 0.98 10.98
C GLY A 70 -4.30 -0.37 10.32
N ASP A 71 -5.10 -0.64 9.27
CA ASP A 71 -5.08 -1.91 8.55
C ASP A 71 -3.72 -2.22 7.92
N GLN A 72 -3.02 -1.18 7.42
CA GLN A 72 -1.72 -1.32 6.81
C GLN A 72 -0.70 -1.93 7.76
N ASP A 73 -0.70 -1.53 9.04
CA ASP A 73 0.22 -2.06 10.04
C ASP A 73 -0.11 -3.50 10.40
N ILE A 74 -1.40 -3.83 10.54
CA ILE A 74 -1.84 -5.22 10.78
C ILE A 74 -1.41 -6.13 9.62
N ILE A 75 -1.64 -5.70 8.38
CA ILE A 75 -1.25 -6.42 7.16
C ILE A 75 0.27 -6.63 7.14
N ASN A 76 1.04 -5.59 7.49
CA ASN A 76 2.49 -5.66 7.58
C ASN A 76 2.97 -6.67 8.63
N ILE A 77 2.35 -6.69 9.81
CA ILE A 77 2.67 -7.66 10.87
C ILE A 77 2.35 -9.09 10.40
N ILE A 78 1.16 -9.32 9.82
CA ILE A 78 0.79 -10.64 9.26
C ILE A 78 1.86 -11.14 8.28
N PHE A 79 2.25 -10.31 7.31
CA PHE A 79 3.16 -10.76 6.26
C PHE A 79 4.63 -10.75 6.68
N SER A 80 5.01 -10.07 7.76
CA SER A 80 6.37 -10.17 8.32
C SER A 80 6.74 -11.61 8.69
N GLU A 81 5.77 -12.39 9.18
CA GLU A 81 5.90 -13.80 9.57
C GLU A 81 5.49 -14.77 8.45
N ASN A 82 4.86 -14.27 7.37
CA ASN A 82 4.23 -15.09 6.32
C ASN A 82 4.65 -14.63 4.92
N GLN A 83 5.95 -14.45 4.72
CA GLN A 83 6.47 -13.73 3.56
C GLN A 83 6.23 -14.44 2.22
N ASP A 84 6.04 -15.76 2.22
CA ASP A 84 5.75 -16.59 1.05
C ASP A 84 4.27 -16.54 0.62
N ARG A 85 3.40 -15.94 1.45
CA ARG A 85 1.96 -15.83 1.23
C ARG A 85 1.52 -14.55 0.53
N ILE A 86 2.46 -13.69 0.15
CA ILE A 86 2.16 -12.44 -0.56
C ILE A 86 2.74 -12.42 -1.97
N HIS A 87 1.96 -11.87 -2.90
CA HIS A 87 2.42 -11.51 -4.22
C HIS A 87 2.76 -10.02 -4.27
N LEU A 88 4.03 -9.69 -4.42
CA LEU A 88 4.44 -8.30 -4.64
C LEU A 88 4.23 -7.93 -6.10
N PHE A 89 3.37 -6.95 -6.33
CA PHE A 89 3.27 -6.29 -7.64
C PHE A 89 4.07 -4.99 -7.64
N GLY A 90 4.43 -4.52 -8.84
CA GLY A 90 5.26 -3.32 -8.99
C GLY A 90 4.58 -2.04 -8.49
N CYS A 91 5.38 -1.07 -8.02
CA CYS A 91 4.93 0.25 -7.57
C CYS A 91 4.02 1.00 -8.57
N ASN A 92 4.10 0.69 -9.86
CA ASN A 92 3.23 1.28 -10.88
C ASN A 92 1.75 0.87 -10.76
N TRP A 93 1.44 -0.19 -10.02
CA TRP A 93 0.09 -0.61 -9.64
C TRP A 93 -0.42 0.03 -8.35
N ASN A 94 0.39 0.87 -7.70
CA ASN A 94 -0.01 1.67 -6.55
C ASN A 94 0.87 2.94 -6.52
N TYR A 95 0.81 3.72 -7.61
CA TYR A 95 1.71 4.85 -7.81
C TYR A 95 1.25 6.06 -6.99
N ARG A 96 2.06 6.45 -6.01
CA ARG A 96 1.79 7.53 -5.06
C ARG A 96 2.69 8.76 -5.28
N PRO A 97 2.28 9.96 -4.81
CA PRO A 97 3.13 11.15 -4.77
C PRO A 97 4.47 10.92 -4.06
N ASP A 98 4.53 10.02 -3.07
CA ASP A 98 5.75 9.66 -2.35
C ASP A 98 6.87 9.15 -3.30
N HIS A 99 6.51 8.59 -4.46
CA HIS A 99 7.47 8.17 -5.49
C HIS A 99 8.13 9.31 -6.26
N CYS A 100 7.75 10.55 -5.98
CA CYS A 100 8.26 11.76 -6.63
C CYS A 100 9.02 12.70 -5.68
N VAL A 101 8.91 12.51 -4.35
CA VAL A 101 9.37 13.50 -3.34
C VAL A 101 10.88 13.67 -3.33
N TYR A 102 11.63 12.58 -3.42
CA TYR A 102 13.10 12.58 -3.37
C TYR A 102 13.74 12.17 -4.71
N GLY A 103 12.98 12.34 -5.80
CA GLY A 103 13.29 11.80 -7.12
C GLY A 103 12.34 10.67 -7.52
N LEU A 104 12.56 10.12 -8.72
CA LEU A 104 11.69 9.11 -9.31
C LEU A 104 12.06 7.70 -8.83
N THR A 105 11.51 7.29 -7.70
CA THR A 105 11.87 6.00 -7.06
C THR A 105 11.18 4.81 -7.72
N CYS A 106 9.98 5.01 -8.27
CA CYS A 106 9.26 3.97 -9.00
C CYS A 106 9.73 3.86 -10.46
N ARG A 107 10.85 3.17 -10.71
CA ARG A 107 11.42 3.01 -12.06
C ARG A 107 10.47 2.32 -13.06
N ARG A 108 9.65 1.36 -12.59
CA ARG A 108 8.68 0.67 -13.44
C ARG A 108 7.63 1.60 -14.02
N ALA A 109 7.30 2.71 -13.35
CA ALA A 109 6.40 3.70 -13.91
C ALA A 109 6.97 4.37 -15.18
N VAL A 110 8.31 4.46 -15.30
CA VAL A 110 8.96 5.00 -16.50
C VAL A 110 8.89 4.02 -17.66
N THR A 111 9.22 2.75 -17.40
CA THR A 111 9.38 1.75 -18.45
C THR A 111 8.07 1.07 -18.84
N GLU A 112 7.14 0.94 -17.91
CA GLU A 112 5.88 0.20 -18.08
C GLU A 112 4.64 1.11 -17.97
N GLY A 113 4.82 2.38 -17.59
CA GLY A 113 3.73 3.31 -17.32
C GLY A 113 3.04 3.09 -15.97
N ILE A 114 2.37 4.14 -15.49
CA ILE A 114 1.50 4.09 -14.31
C ILE A 114 0.22 3.34 -14.66
N LYS A 115 -0.18 2.37 -13.83
CA LYS A 115 -1.41 1.56 -14.01
C LYS A 115 -2.53 2.00 -13.07
N ILE A 116 -2.18 2.34 -11.82
CA ILE A 116 -3.11 2.90 -10.84
C ILE A 116 -2.44 4.10 -10.17
N LEU A 117 -3.12 5.24 -10.20
CA LEU A 117 -2.72 6.46 -9.51
C LEU A 117 -3.43 6.51 -8.14
N HIS A 118 -2.67 6.59 -7.06
CA HIS A 118 -3.20 6.61 -5.69
C HIS A 118 -2.94 7.97 -5.06
N GLY A 119 -4.02 8.73 -4.88
CA GLY A 119 -4.00 10.09 -4.33
C GLY A 119 -3.92 10.16 -2.80
N ASN A 120 -3.02 9.42 -2.16
CA ASN A 120 -2.84 9.48 -0.70
C ASN A 120 -2.43 10.90 -0.25
N ARG A 121 -2.61 11.18 1.06
CA ARG A 121 -2.27 12.47 1.70
C ARG A 121 -2.90 13.67 0.97
N ASP A 122 -4.16 13.52 0.58
CA ASP A 122 -4.98 14.52 -0.13
C ASP A 122 -4.41 14.98 -1.48
N SER A 123 -3.52 14.21 -2.10
CA SER A 123 -2.81 14.67 -3.32
C SER A 123 -3.71 14.91 -4.54
N PHE A 124 -4.94 14.36 -4.55
CA PHE A 124 -5.93 14.66 -5.58
C PHE A 124 -6.66 15.99 -5.42
N VAL A 125 -6.68 16.57 -4.21
CA VAL A 125 -7.47 17.78 -3.91
C VAL A 125 -6.62 18.92 -3.35
N GLY A 126 -5.55 18.59 -2.65
CA GLY A 126 -4.60 19.52 -2.07
C GLY A 126 -3.69 20.19 -3.10
N SER A 127 -2.96 21.21 -2.66
CA SER A 127 -2.06 22.01 -3.50
C SER A 127 -0.63 21.46 -3.56
N LYS A 128 -0.26 20.51 -2.69
CA LYS A 128 1.12 20.01 -2.56
C LYS A 128 1.58 19.16 -3.75
N GLN A 129 0.65 18.57 -4.50
CA GLN A 129 0.92 17.62 -5.58
C GLN A 129 0.13 18.00 -6.84
N PRO A 130 0.48 19.10 -7.52
CA PRO A 130 -0.33 19.69 -8.59
C PRO A 130 -0.57 18.73 -9.76
N ALA A 131 0.39 17.86 -10.08
CA ALA A 131 0.24 16.86 -11.15
C ALA A 131 -0.86 15.84 -10.83
N PHE A 132 -0.95 15.37 -9.58
CA PHE A 132 -1.99 14.41 -9.16
C PHE A 132 -3.37 15.06 -9.20
N LYS A 133 -3.49 16.28 -8.69
CA LYS A 133 -4.71 17.08 -8.75
C LYS A 133 -5.16 17.33 -10.18
N PHE A 134 -4.27 17.76 -11.07
CA PHE A 134 -4.57 18.03 -12.48
C PHE A 134 -5.14 16.81 -13.21
N ILE A 135 -4.62 15.60 -12.92
CA ILE A 135 -5.15 14.35 -13.51
C ILE A 135 -6.55 14.04 -12.96
N PHE A 136 -6.79 14.30 -11.66
CA PHE A 136 -8.04 13.95 -11.00
C PHE A 136 -9.19 14.93 -11.29
N GLU A 137 -8.90 16.23 -11.44
CA GLU A 137 -9.91 17.28 -11.59
C GLU A 137 -10.95 17.00 -12.69
N PRO A 138 -10.57 16.65 -13.94
CA PRO A 138 -11.55 16.36 -14.99
C PRO A 138 -12.41 15.12 -14.70
N LEU A 139 -11.94 14.19 -13.87
CA LEU A 139 -12.69 13.00 -13.49
C LEU A 139 -13.75 13.34 -12.43
N ARG A 140 -13.39 14.19 -11.47
CA ARG A 140 -14.32 14.67 -10.42
C ARG A 140 -15.51 15.42 -11.02
N ASP A 141 -15.27 16.28 -11.99
CA ASP A 141 -16.32 17.14 -12.55
C ASP A 141 -17.33 16.32 -13.38
N LYS A 142 -16.90 15.22 -14.01
CA LYS A 142 -17.80 14.29 -14.72
C LYS A 142 -18.74 13.52 -13.80
N THR A 143 -18.34 13.24 -12.56
CA THR A 143 -19.23 12.60 -11.57
C THR A 143 -20.33 13.52 -11.05
N HIS A 144 -20.17 14.84 -11.14
CA HIS A 144 -21.19 15.81 -10.72
C HIS A 144 -22.17 16.19 -11.84
N HIS A 145 -21.99 15.71 -13.07
CA HIS A 145 -22.92 15.95 -14.19
C HIS A 145 -23.76 14.72 -14.53
N GLN A 146 -23.72 13.67 -13.69
CA GLN A 146 -24.49 12.43 -13.84
C GLN A 146 -25.43 12.13 -12.65
N MET A 147 -25.69 13.12 -11.78
CA MET A 147 -26.78 13.13 -10.80
C MET A 147 -27.65 14.36 -11.03
#